data_AF-A0A2D8QMN8-F1
#
_entry.id   AF-A0A2D8QMN8-F1
#
_cell.length_a   1.000
_cell.length_b   1.000
_cell.length_c   1.000
_cell.angle_alpha   90.00
_cell.angle_beta   90.00
_cell.angle_gamma   90.00
#
_symmetry.space_group_name_H-M   'P 1'
#
loop_
_entity.id
_entity.type
_entity.pdbx_description
1 polymer ?
#
loop_
_entity_poly.entity_id
_entity_poly.type
_entity_poly.pdbx_seq_one_letter_code
_entity_poly.pdbx_strand_id
1 'polypeptide(L)'
;MKAKGWVLVDPGSAAGLNGSIAKAADRGENWFGYYWSPTAIIGKYNLVKVPFGVEFAGRENWDKCIAKPEQECASPKPTAWTKSVVKTVITDKLKKSSSTAVQYLKDRVFPGDVMNSMLVYMQKNKADGADAAAQFIKMHEPVWSKWVSSAVAGKIKG
;
A
#
# COMPACT_ATOMS: atom_id res chain seq x y z
N MET A 1 -7.39 -2.46 28.55
CA MET A 1 -6.26 -3.00 27.77
C MET A 1 -5.26 -3.73 28.66
N LYS A 2 -4.55 -3.06 29.59
CA LYS A 2 -3.59 -3.71 30.50
C LYS A 2 -4.17 -4.86 31.33
N ALA A 3 -5.36 -4.68 31.93
CA ALA A 3 -6.06 -5.74 32.67
C ALA A 3 -6.47 -6.95 31.81
N LYS A 4 -6.46 -6.81 30.49
CA LYS A 4 -6.70 -7.89 29.52
C LYS A 4 -5.40 -8.45 28.92
N GLY A 5 -4.25 -8.14 29.54
CA GLY A 5 -2.92 -8.56 29.07
C GLY A 5 -2.33 -7.75 27.91
N TRP A 6 -2.99 -6.69 27.45
CA TRP A 6 -2.51 -5.88 26.32
C TRP A 6 -1.61 -4.73 26.78
N VAL A 7 -0.44 -4.62 26.15
CA VAL A 7 0.49 -3.50 26.33
C VAL A 7 0.26 -2.50 25.20
N LEU A 8 -0.04 -1.25 25.57
CA LEU A 8 -0.08 -0.15 24.60
C LEU A 8 1.36 0.28 24.29
N VAL A 9 1.71 0.29 23.00
CA VAL A 9 3.03 0.68 22.52
C VAL A 9 2.86 1.90 21.63
N ASP A 10 3.54 2.99 21.96
CA ASP A 10 3.79 4.07 21.02
C ASP A 10 5.08 3.74 20.26
N PRO A 11 5.02 3.46 18.96
CA PRO A 11 6.20 3.09 18.20
C PRO A 11 7.18 4.24 17.97
N GLY A 12 6.76 5.51 18.11
CA GLY A 12 7.56 6.72 17.88
C GLY A 12 8.11 6.93 16.45
N SER A 13 8.09 5.89 15.60
CA SER A 13 8.58 5.91 14.22
C SER A 13 8.03 4.73 13.42
N ALA A 14 8.11 4.81 12.08
CA ALA A 14 7.79 3.68 11.20
C ALA A 14 8.68 2.45 11.47
N ALA A 15 9.96 2.67 11.78
CA ALA A 15 10.89 1.58 12.11
C ALA A 15 10.50 0.90 13.44
N GLY A 16 10.13 1.67 14.46
CA GLY A 16 9.64 1.14 15.72
C GLY A 16 8.35 0.34 15.56
N LEU A 17 7.43 0.80 14.70
CA LEU A 17 6.19 0.10 14.39
C LEU A 17 6.48 -1.24 13.71
N ASN A 18 7.33 -1.25 12.69
CA ASN A 18 7.78 -2.47 12.01
C ASN A 18 8.45 -3.45 12.99
N GLY A 19 9.29 -2.96 13.90
CA GLY A 19 9.92 -3.75 14.94
C GLY A 19 8.93 -4.38 15.92
N SER A 20 7.87 -3.65 16.29
CA SER A 20 6.82 -4.19 17.17
C SER A 20 6.05 -5.35 16.53
N ILE A 21 5.77 -5.24 15.23
CA ILE A 21 5.10 -6.29 14.44
C ILE A 21 6.02 -7.51 14.32
N ALA A 22 7.26 -7.29 13.90
CA ALA A 22 8.24 -8.36 13.72
C ALA A 22 8.48 -9.13 15.01
N LYS A 23 8.69 -8.43 16.13
CA LYS A 23 8.89 -9.04 17.44
C LYS A 23 7.73 -9.94 17.85
N ALA A 24 6.49 -9.47 17.68
CA ALA A 24 5.32 -10.25 18.05
C ALA A 24 5.17 -11.48 17.14
N ALA A 25 5.27 -11.29 15.83
CA ALA A 25 5.14 -12.38 14.86
C ALA A 25 6.24 -13.46 15.04
N ASP A 26 7.49 -13.05 15.22
CA ASP A 26 8.63 -13.97 15.41
C ASP A 26 8.53 -14.75 16.74
N ARG A 27 7.74 -14.27 17.70
CA ARG A 27 7.47 -14.93 19.01
C ARG A 27 6.13 -15.69 19.05
N GLY A 28 5.35 -15.67 17.97
CA GLY A 28 3.99 -16.20 17.97
C GLY A 28 3.03 -15.47 18.91
N GLU A 29 3.32 -14.21 19.24
CA GLU A 29 2.48 -13.35 20.07
C GLU A 29 1.43 -12.62 19.22
N ASN A 30 0.29 -12.29 19.83
CA ASN A 30 -0.74 -11.51 19.16
C ASN A 30 -0.28 -10.05 18.98
N TRP A 31 -0.54 -9.49 17.79
CA TRP A 31 -0.33 -8.08 17.50
C TRP A 31 -1.60 -7.45 16.93
N PHE A 32 -1.97 -6.27 17.44
CA PHE A 32 -3.10 -5.51 16.96
C PHE A 32 -2.76 -4.01 16.97
N GLY A 33 -2.96 -3.34 15.84
CA GLY A 33 -2.65 -1.92 15.72
C GLY A 33 -2.89 -1.36 14.33
N TYR A 34 -2.53 -0.09 14.17
CA TYR A 34 -2.58 0.59 12.88
C TYR A 34 -1.42 0.17 11.98
N TYR A 35 -1.71 -0.10 10.71
CA TYR A 35 -0.72 -0.26 9.67
C TYR A 35 -1.33 0.04 8.28
N TRP A 36 -0.49 0.17 7.25
CA TRP A 36 -0.91 0.44 5.88
C TRP A 36 -0.37 -0.58 4.88
N SER A 37 -0.99 -0.61 3.70
CA SER A 37 -0.64 -1.50 2.59
C SER A 37 -0.65 -0.69 1.28
N PRO A 38 0.26 -0.97 0.33
CA PRO A 38 1.27 -2.04 0.33
C PRO A 38 2.55 -1.73 1.12
N THR A 39 3.15 -2.74 1.76
CA THR A 39 4.46 -2.70 2.45
C THR A 39 5.09 -4.10 2.53
N ALA A 40 6.41 -4.17 2.75
CA ALA A 40 7.11 -5.44 2.98
C ALA A 40 6.63 -6.18 4.24
N ILE A 41 6.24 -5.45 5.30
CA ILE A 41 5.78 -6.04 6.56
C ILE A 41 4.44 -6.75 6.38
N ILE A 42 3.49 -6.17 5.62
CA ILE A 42 2.23 -6.84 5.26
C ILE A 42 2.55 -8.17 4.55
N GLY A 43 3.42 -8.12 3.53
CA GLY A 43 3.77 -9.31 2.74
C GLY A 43 4.53 -10.37 3.53
N LYS A 44 5.49 -9.98 4.38
CA LYS A 44 6.34 -10.90 5.14
C LYS A 44 5.57 -11.64 6.22
N TYR A 45 4.71 -10.95 6.95
CA TYR A 45 3.99 -11.49 8.11
C TYR A 45 2.52 -11.82 7.83
N ASN A 46 2.08 -11.67 6.57
CA ASN A 46 0.70 -11.91 6.13
C ASN A 46 -0.34 -11.23 7.04
N LEU A 47 -0.09 -9.96 7.39
CA LEU A 47 -0.99 -9.20 8.26
C LEU A 47 -2.39 -9.10 7.62
N VAL A 48 -3.40 -9.40 8.42
CA VAL A 48 -4.80 -9.36 7.99
C VAL A 48 -5.48 -8.08 8.49
N LYS A 49 -6.28 -7.47 7.62
CA LYS A 49 -7.09 -6.31 8.00
C LYS A 49 -8.23 -6.76 8.91
N VAL A 50 -8.28 -6.22 10.11
CA VAL A 50 -9.43 -6.39 11.01
C VAL A 50 -10.61 -5.53 10.50
N PRO A 51 -11.83 -6.08 10.41
CA PRO A 51 -13.02 -5.30 10.05
C PRO A 51 -13.26 -4.15 11.03
N PHE A 52 -13.69 -3.00 10.52
CA PHE A 52 -14.03 -1.84 11.36
C PHE A 52 -15.32 -2.04 12.16
N GLY A 53 -16.13 -3.06 11.83
CA GLY A 53 -17.42 -3.32 12.46
C GLY A 53 -18.54 -2.35 12.05
N VAL A 54 -18.24 -1.39 11.17
CA VAL A 54 -19.18 -0.40 10.62
C VAL A 54 -18.86 -0.17 9.15
N GLU A 55 -19.86 0.26 8.39
CA GLU A 55 -19.68 0.65 6.99
C GLU A 55 -19.02 2.03 6.85
N PHE A 56 -18.58 2.36 5.63
CA PHE A 56 -18.11 3.71 5.33
C PHE A 56 -19.28 4.69 5.31
N ALA A 57 -19.26 5.70 6.19
CA ALA A 57 -20.36 6.65 6.38
C ALA A 57 -20.43 7.79 5.32
N GLY A 58 -19.82 7.57 4.15
CA GLY A 58 -19.84 8.51 3.03
C GLY A 58 -18.74 9.58 3.06
N ARG A 59 -18.47 10.15 1.87
CA ARG A 59 -17.40 11.14 1.66
C ARG A 59 -17.65 12.44 2.41
N GLU A 60 -18.91 12.84 2.59
CA GLU A 60 -19.22 14.05 3.34
C GLU A 60 -18.77 13.96 4.81
N ASN A 61 -19.13 12.88 5.51
CA ASN A 61 -18.68 12.65 6.88
C ASN A 61 -17.14 12.57 6.94
N TRP A 62 -16.52 11.92 5.95
CA TRP A 62 -15.06 11.81 5.90
C TRP A 62 -14.36 13.16 5.71
N ASP A 63 -14.67 13.87 4.63
CA ASP A 63 -13.93 15.05 4.19
C ASP A 63 -14.22 16.31 5.01
N LYS A 64 -15.45 16.41 5.55
CA LYS A 64 -15.88 17.57 6.34
C LYS A 64 -15.77 17.37 7.85
N CYS A 65 -15.54 16.14 8.33
CA CYS A 65 -15.53 15.84 9.76
C CYS A 65 -14.34 14.95 10.16
N ILE A 66 -14.33 13.67 9.74
CA ILE A 66 -13.35 12.67 10.23
C ILE A 66 -11.89 13.04 9.86
N ALA A 67 -11.67 13.63 8.69
CA ALA A 67 -10.36 14.06 8.23
C ALA A 67 -9.95 15.47 8.72
N LYS A 68 -10.78 16.12 9.54
CA LYS A 68 -10.55 17.46 10.07
C LYS A 68 -10.04 17.42 11.51
N PRO A 69 -9.42 18.50 12.01
CA PRO A 69 -9.16 18.65 13.43
C PRO A 69 -10.43 18.46 14.26
N GLU A 70 -10.29 17.94 15.48
CA GLU A 70 -11.42 17.64 16.37
C GLU A 70 -12.35 18.84 16.57
N GLN A 71 -11.78 20.05 16.65
CA GLN A 71 -12.53 21.30 16.85
C GLN A 71 -13.44 21.66 15.65
N GLU A 72 -13.16 21.12 14.46
CA GLU A 72 -13.93 21.37 13.23
C GLU A 72 -14.99 20.28 12.99
N CYS A 73 -15.09 19.26 13.86
CA CYS A 73 -15.99 18.13 13.71
C CYS A 73 -16.85 17.93 14.97
N ALA A 74 -17.92 18.71 15.08
CA ALA A 74 -18.79 18.69 16.26
C ALA A 74 -19.53 17.36 16.49
N SER A 75 -19.79 16.59 15.41
CA SER A 75 -20.62 15.37 15.46
C SER A 75 -20.08 14.29 14.50
N PRO A 76 -18.93 13.64 14.81
CA PRO A 76 -18.41 12.56 13.99
C PRO A 76 -19.36 11.36 13.98
N LYS A 77 -19.66 10.82 12.79
CA LYS A 77 -20.36 9.54 12.67
C LYS A 77 -19.35 8.39 12.63
N PRO A 78 -19.58 7.28 13.36
CA PRO A 78 -18.77 6.07 13.22
C PRO A 78 -18.67 5.65 11.75
N THR A 79 -17.46 5.34 11.29
CA THR A 79 -17.20 5.01 9.87
C THR A 79 -16.00 4.08 9.73
N ALA A 80 -16.03 3.22 8.72
CA ALA A 80 -14.82 2.56 8.24
C ALA A 80 -13.85 3.57 7.60
N TRP A 81 -12.59 3.15 7.43
CA TRP A 81 -11.59 3.87 6.65
C TRP A 81 -12.00 3.97 5.17
N THR A 82 -11.77 5.13 4.55
CA THR A 82 -12.02 5.30 3.12
C THR A 82 -11.07 4.44 2.26
N LYS A 83 -11.43 4.16 1.00
CA LYS A 83 -10.54 3.42 0.10
C LYS A 83 -9.31 4.28 -0.23
N SER A 84 -8.14 3.90 0.28
CA SER A 84 -6.87 4.53 -0.08
C SER A 84 -6.54 4.28 -1.55
N VAL A 85 -6.05 5.32 -2.22
CA VAL A 85 -5.62 5.26 -3.63
C VAL A 85 -4.23 5.86 -3.77
N VAL A 86 -3.38 5.19 -4.56
CA VAL A 86 -2.09 5.74 -5.00
C VAL A 86 -2.31 6.31 -6.40
N LYS A 87 -1.93 7.57 -6.62
CA LYS A 87 -2.12 8.26 -7.90
C LYS A 87 -0.78 8.57 -8.55
N THR A 88 -0.69 8.34 -9.86
CA THR A 88 0.38 8.91 -10.68
C THR A 88 -0.01 10.34 -11.04
N VAL A 89 0.82 11.32 -10.67
CA VAL A 89 0.64 12.74 -11.00
C VAL A 89 1.68 13.13 -12.04
N ILE A 90 1.24 13.81 -13.11
CA ILE A 90 2.10 14.27 -14.20
C ILE A 90 1.94 15.77 -14.41
N THR A 91 2.95 16.40 -15.01
CA THR A 91 2.87 17.81 -15.40
C THR A 91 2.05 17.99 -16.68
N ASP A 92 1.46 19.18 -16.86
CA ASP A 92 0.78 19.53 -18.11
C ASP A 92 1.72 19.50 -19.31
N LYS A 93 3.00 19.82 -19.11
CA LYS A 93 4.02 19.73 -20.15
C LYS A 93 4.15 18.31 -20.68
N LEU A 94 4.28 17.31 -19.80
CA LEU A 94 4.35 15.90 -20.20
C LEU A 94 3.06 15.45 -20.88
N LYS A 95 1.91 15.88 -20.34
CA LYS A 95 0.59 15.59 -20.91
C LYS A 95 0.48 16.04 -22.37
N LYS A 96 1.06 17.21 -22.70
CA LYS A 96 1.06 17.78 -24.05
C LYS A 96 2.16 17.21 -24.94
N SER A 97 3.30 16.82 -24.38
CA SER A 97 4.49 16.45 -25.17
C SER A 97 4.55 14.97 -25.56
N SER A 98 3.83 14.06 -24.90
CA SER A 98 3.84 12.64 -25.26
C SER A 98 2.54 11.92 -24.90
N SER A 99 1.75 11.60 -25.92
CA SER A 99 0.55 10.76 -25.74
C SER A 99 0.91 9.33 -25.33
N THR A 100 2.00 8.77 -25.86
CA THR A 100 2.46 7.40 -25.55
C THR A 100 2.86 7.25 -24.09
N ALA A 101 3.68 8.16 -23.54
CA ALA A 101 4.09 8.10 -22.14
C ALA A 101 2.90 8.28 -21.19
N VAL A 102 1.99 9.19 -21.53
CA VAL A 102 0.76 9.40 -20.77
C VAL A 102 -0.12 8.15 -20.78
N GLN A 103 -0.25 7.48 -21.92
CA GLN A 103 -1.04 6.26 -22.03
C GLN A 103 -0.44 5.14 -21.19
N TYR A 104 0.87 4.91 -21.27
CA TYR A 104 1.57 3.97 -20.38
C TYR A 104 1.30 4.27 -18.90
N LEU A 105 1.41 5.53 -18.48
CA LEU A 105 1.18 5.91 -17.08
C LEU A 105 -0.28 5.77 -16.63
N LYS A 106 -1.25 5.84 -17.55
CA LYS A 106 -2.67 5.55 -17.28
C LYS A 106 -2.90 4.05 -17.08
N ASP A 107 -2.28 3.22 -17.94
CA ASP A 107 -2.49 1.77 -17.93
C ASP A 107 -1.66 1.07 -16.84
N ARG A 108 -0.58 1.71 -16.37
CA ARG A 108 0.32 1.20 -15.32
C ARG A 108 -0.34 1.18 -13.95
N VAL A 109 -0.99 0.06 -13.66
CA VAL A 109 -1.55 -0.27 -12.35
C VAL A 109 -0.78 -1.42 -11.72
N PHE A 110 -0.30 -1.22 -10.49
CA PHE A 110 0.31 -2.26 -9.66
C PHE A 110 -0.72 -2.83 -8.70
N PRO A 111 -1.06 -4.13 -8.78
CA PRO A 111 -1.80 -4.82 -7.74
C PRO A 111 -1.06 -4.75 -6.39
N GLY A 112 -1.80 -4.55 -5.29
CA GLY A 112 -1.19 -4.32 -3.98
C GLY A 112 -0.45 -5.55 -3.43
N ASP A 113 -0.97 -6.74 -3.69
CA ASP A 113 -0.35 -8.03 -3.37
C ASP A 113 0.97 -8.24 -4.14
N VAL A 114 0.99 -7.88 -5.42
CA VAL A 114 2.22 -7.90 -6.24
C VAL A 114 3.24 -6.87 -5.73
N MET A 115 2.81 -5.66 -5.36
CA MET A 115 3.72 -4.69 -4.76
C MET A 115 4.28 -5.20 -3.41
N ASN A 116 3.45 -5.83 -2.58
CA ASN A 116 3.89 -6.44 -1.32
C ASN A 116 4.96 -7.51 -1.54
N SER A 117 4.76 -8.43 -2.50
CA SER A 117 5.74 -9.49 -2.80
C SER A 117 7.06 -8.91 -3.31
N MET A 118 7.02 -7.87 -4.15
CA MET A 118 8.22 -7.19 -4.63
C MET A 118 8.98 -6.47 -3.51
N LEU A 119 8.28 -5.81 -2.58
CA LEU A 119 8.92 -5.17 -1.42
C LEU A 119 9.55 -6.21 -0.47
N VAL A 120 8.93 -7.37 -0.30
CA VAL A 120 9.52 -8.51 0.43
C VAL A 120 10.78 -9.01 -0.28
N TYR A 121 10.74 -9.16 -1.61
CA TYR A 121 11.91 -9.55 -2.41
C TYR A 121 13.07 -8.56 -2.23
N MET A 122 12.79 -7.26 -2.35
CA MET A 122 13.79 -6.20 -2.17
C MET A 122 14.47 -6.30 -0.80
N GLN A 123 13.67 -6.42 0.26
CA GLN A 123 14.20 -6.52 1.62
C GLN A 123 15.02 -7.80 1.84
N LYS A 124 14.53 -8.96 1.38
CA LYS A 124 15.20 -10.26 1.58
C LYS A 124 16.53 -10.33 0.85
N ASN A 125 16.59 -9.80 -0.37
CA ASN A 125 17.76 -9.91 -1.24
C ASN A 125 18.66 -8.68 -1.20
N LYS A 126 18.31 -7.66 -0.39
CA LYS A 126 18.96 -6.34 -0.42
C LYS A 126 18.99 -5.74 -1.84
N ALA A 127 17.96 -6.06 -2.62
CA ALA A 127 17.85 -5.65 -4.01
C ALA A 127 17.43 -4.18 -4.10
N ASP A 128 18.06 -3.46 -5.02
CA ASP A 128 17.74 -2.08 -5.30
C ASP A 128 16.52 -1.97 -6.24
N GLY A 129 16.21 -0.76 -6.70
CA GLY A 129 15.09 -0.53 -7.62
C GLY A 129 15.27 -1.20 -8.98
N ALA A 130 16.50 -1.31 -9.49
CA ALA A 130 16.77 -1.92 -10.79
C ALA A 130 16.63 -3.44 -10.71
N ASP A 131 17.19 -4.05 -9.66
CA ASP A 131 17.02 -5.48 -9.38
C ASP A 131 15.55 -5.86 -9.21
N ALA A 132 14.79 -5.03 -8.47
CA ALA A 132 13.36 -5.23 -8.29
C ALA A 132 12.59 -5.10 -9.60
N ALA A 133 12.93 -4.12 -10.44
CA ALA A 133 12.29 -3.95 -11.74
C ALA A 133 12.55 -5.17 -12.66
N ALA A 134 13.78 -5.65 -12.73
CA ALA A 134 14.13 -6.84 -13.51
C ALA A 134 13.37 -8.08 -13.01
N GLN A 135 13.33 -8.29 -11.69
CA GLN A 135 12.58 -9.38 -11.08
C GLN A 135 11.07 -9.25 -11.34
N PHE A 136 10.52 -8.03 -11.28
CA PHE A 136 9.12 -7.79 -11.56
C PHE A 136 8.75 -8.12 -13.01
N ILE A 137 9.58 -7.71 -13.98
CA ILE A 137 9.38 -8.04 -15.39
C ILE A 137 9.43 -9.57 -15.60
N LYS A 138 10.37 -10.26 -14.95
CA LYS A 138 10.48 -11.71 -15.06
C LYS A 138 9.28 -12.46 -14.47
N MET A 139 8.77 -12.00 -13.32
CA MET A 139 7.79 -12.76 -12.54
C MET A 139 6.33 -12.36 -12.78
N HIS A 140 6.08 -11.14 -13.26
CA HIS A 140 4.73 -10.56 -13.30
C HIS A 140 4.29 -10.15 -14.71
N GLU A 141 4.62 -10.96 -15.72
CA GLU A 141 4.15 -10.79 -17.11
C GLU A 141 2.65 -10.50 -17.24
N PRO A 142 1.74 -11.22 -16.57
CA PRO A 142 0.30 -10.94 -16.68
C PRO A 142 -0.12 -9.55 -16.18
N VAL A 143 0.75 -8.88 -15.43
CA VAL A 143 0.54 -7.51 -14.95
C VAL A 143 1.11 -6.52 -15.95
N TRP A 144 2.42 -6.56 -16.21
CA TRP A 144 3.09 -5.51 -16.98
C TRP A 144 2.79 -5.54 -18.47
N SER A 145 2.45 -6.71 -19.03
CA SER A 145 2.09 -6.83 -20.44
C SER A 145 0.83 -6.05 -20.80
N LYS A 146 -0.01 -5.73 -19.81
CA LYS A 146 -1.21 -4.88 -19.98
C LYS A 146 -0.88 -3.39 -20.06
N TRP A 147 0.34 -2.98 -19.71
CA TRP A 147 0.74 -1.56 -19.69
C TRP A 147 1.29 -1.08 -21.03
N VAL A 148 1.59 -2.02 -21.94
CA VAL A 148 2.25 -1.75 -23.22
C VAL A 148 1.50 -2.46 -24.34
N SER A 149 1.76 -2.07 -25.59
CA SER A 149 1.19 -2.78 -26.74
C SER A 149 1.71 -4.21 -26.83
N SER A 150 0.96 -5.09 -27.50
CA SER A 150 1.38 -6.48 -27.76
C SER A 150 2.75 -6.58 -28.44
N ALA A 151 3.04 -5.67 -29.38
CA ALA A 151 4.34 -5.61 -30.06
C ALA A 151 5.48 -5.27 -29.10
N VAL A 152 5.28 -4.34 -28.17
CA VAL A 152 6.29 -4.02 -27.14
C VAL A 152 6.43 -5.16 -26.15
N ALA A 153 5.32 -5.77 -25.72
CA ALA A 153 5.36 -6.93 -24.84
C ALA A 153 6.15 -8.09 -25.47
N GLY A 154 5.96 -8.36 -26.76
CA GLY A 154 6.73 -9.36 -27.49
C GLY A 154 8.24 -9.11 -27.45
N LYS A 155 8.68 -7.85 -27.56
CA LYS A 155 10.10 -7.45 -27.47
C LYS A 155 10.69 -7.53 -26.06
N ILE A 156 9.86 -7.51 -25.02
CA ILE A 156 10.31 -7.62 -23.62
C ILE A 156 10.43 -9.10 -23.21
N LYS A 157 9.59 -9.97 -23.80
CA LYS A 157 9.60 -11.41 -23.52
C LYS A 157 10.69 -12.17 -24.27
N GLY A 158 11.00 -11.75 -25.50
CA GLY A 158 12.05 -12.31 -26.35
C GLY A 158 13.39 -11.67 -26.09
#